data_AF-A0A970CPT0-F1
#
_entry.id   AF-A0A970CPT0-F1
#
_cell.length_a   1.000
_cell.length_b   1.000
_cell.length_c   1.000
_cell.angle_alpha   90.00
_cell.angle_beta   90.00
_cell.angle_gamma   90.00
#
_symmetry.space_group_name_H-M   'P 1'
#
loop_
_entity.id
_entity.type
_entity.pdbx_description
1 polymer ?
#
loop_
_entity_poly.entity_id
_entity_poly.type
_entity_poly.pdbx_seq_one_letter_code
_entity_poly.pdbx_strand_id
1 'polypeptide(L)'
;MPERTTLPALVTRGVVPLPNNDFRLEVGRPFSVKALDESEANYGKFIVLLIQKNPLIDVPTPEDVEEYGVLARLVMKIKLPNDTYKVKFNVIKRV
;
A
#
# COMPACT_ATOMS: atom_id res chain seq x y z
N MET A 1 15.64 -12.53 17.67
CA MET A 1 15.49 -11.69 16.46
C MET A 1 14.02 -11.29 16.39
N PRO A 2 13.64 -10.03 16.13
CA PRO A 2 12.23 -9.73 15.89
C PRO A 2 11.74 -10.55 14.70
N GLU A 3 10.55 -11.12 14.83
CA GLU A 3 9.93 -11.97 13.82
C GLU A 3 9.78 -11.17 12.51
N ARG A 4 10.42 -11.65 11.43
CA ARG A 4 10.33 -11.02 10.11
C ARG A 4 9.11 -11.57 9.40
N THR A 5 8.06 -10.76 9.29
CA THR A 5 6.86 -11.10 8.54
C THR A 5 6.92 -10.46 7.16
N THR A 6 6.76 -11.26 6.11
CA THR A 6 6.56 -10.75 4.75
C THR A 6 5.10 -10.34 4.60
N LEU A 7 4.85 -9.14 4.10
CA LEU A 7 3.50 -8.61 3.87
C LEU A 7 3.35 -8.17 2.40
N PRO A 8 2.12 -8.22 1.85
CA PRO A 8 1.83 -7.55 0.58
C PRO A 8 2.17 -6.07 0.67
N ALA A 9 2.59 -5.50 -0.46
CA ALA A 9 3.03 -4.11 -0.52
C ALA A 9 2.35 -3.34 -1.64
N LEU A 10 2.10 -2.05 -1.40
CA LEU A 10 1.57 -1.11 -2.37
C LEU A 10 2.47 0.12 -2.42
N VAL A 11 2.89 0.49 -3.63
CA VAL A 11 3.76 1.64 -3.85
C VAL A 11 2.93 2.90 -4.10
N THR A 12 3.07 3.91 -3.24
CA THR A 12 2.39 5.20 -3.30
C THR A 12 3.18 6.19 -4.17
N ARG A 13 2.46 7.01 -4.94
CA ARG A 13 3.04 8.05 -5.80
C ARG A 13 2.77 9.43 -5.21
N GLY A 14 3.83 10.21 -4.98
CA GLY A 14 3.73 11.64 -4.66
C GLY A 14 3.09 11.96 -3.30
N VAL A 15 2.84 10.94 -2.47
CA VAL A 15 2.21 11.08 -1.15
C VAL A 15 2.88 10.16 -0.15
N VAL A 16 3.03 10.64 1.08
CA VAL A 16 3.65 9.93 2.20
C VAL A 16 2.62 9.75 3.30
N PRO A 17 2.14 8.51 3.56
CA PRO A 17 1.22 8.24 4.65
C PRO A 17 1.91 8.43 6.00
N LEU A 18 1.27 9.11 6.95
CA LEU A 18 1.79 9.30 8.30
C LEU A 18 1.02 8.46 9.33
N PRO A 19 1.70 7.86 10.33
CA PRO A 19 1.04 7.13 11.42
C PRO A 19 -0.11 7.91 12.08
N ASN A 20 -1.09 7.17 12.59
CA ASN A 20 -2.29 7.69 13.26
C ASN A 20 -3.24 8.50 12.37
N ASN A 21 -3.07 8.43 11.04
CA ASN A 21 -3.96 9.07 10.09
C ASN A 21 -4.69 8.03 9.22
N ASP A 22 -5.85 8.42 8.73
CA ASP A 22 -6.54 7.72 7.64
C ASP A 22 -5.91 8.12 6.30
N PHE A 23 -5.67 7.14 5.44
CA PHE A 23 -5.07 7.36 4.13
C PHE A 23 -5.94 6.73 3.04
N ARG A 24 -6.12 7.43 1.91
CA ARG A 24 -7.03 7.01 0.83
C ARG A 24 -6.33 7.07 -0.52
N LEU A 25 -6.58 6.07 -1.36
CA LEU A 25 -6.04 5.98 -2.70
C LEU A 25 -7.05 5.41 -3.68
N GLU A 26 -6.84 5.69 -4.96
CA GLU A 26 -7.43 4.94 -6.07
C GLU A 26 -6.39 3.97 -6.63
N VAL A 27 -6.78 2.71 -6.81
CA VAL A 27 -5.87 1.62 -7.19
C VAL A 27 -6.45 0.89 -8.38
N GLY A 28 -5.76 0.94 -9.52
CA GLY A 28 -6.17 0.25 -10.75
C GLY A 28 -5.12 -0.67 -11.37
N ARG A 29 -3.86 -0.61 -10.92
CA ARG A 29 -2.79 -1.44 -11.51
C ARG A 29 -2.95 -2.91 -11.09
N PRO A 30 -2.88 -3.89 -12.02
CA PRO A 30 -3.13 -5.30 -11.70
C PRO A 30 -2.33 -5.84 -10.51
N PHE A 31 -1.04 -5.49 -10.42
CA PHE A 31 -0.19 -5.92 -9.31
C PHE A 31 -0.58 -5.29 -7.97
N SER A 32 -1.08 -4.05 -7.98
CA SER A 32 -1.54 -3.36 -6.77
C SER A 32 -2.87 -3.93 -6.29
N VAL A 33 -3.78 -4.26 -7.21
CA VAL A 33 -5.05 -4.95 -6.88
C VAL A 33 -4.76 -6.32 -6.28
N LYS A 34 -3.84 -7.09 -6.87
CA LYS A 34 -3.40 -8.39 -6.32
C LYS A 34 -2.86 -8.26 -4.89
N ALA A 35 -2.06 -7.23 -4.60
CA ALA A 35 -1.56 -7.00 -3.25
C ALA A 35 -2.66 -6.68 -2.23
N LEU A 36 -3.72 -5.96 -2.65
CA LEU A 36 -4.89 -5.71 -1.81
C LEU A 36 -5.67 -6.99 -1.52
N ASP A 37 -5.92 -7.80 -2.56
CA ASP A 37 -6.65 -9.05 -2.43
C ASP A 37 -5.91 -10.04 -1.52
N GLU A 38 -4.59 -10.14 -1.71
CA GLU A 38 -3.71 -10.96 -0.87
C GLU A 38 -3.73 -10.48 0.59
N SER A 39 -3.67 -9.16 0.81
CA SER A 39 -3.74 -8.57 2.15
C SER A 39 -5.04 -8.94 2.87
N GLU A 40 -6.18 -8.87 2.17
CA GLU A 40 -7.48 -9.23 2.73
C GLU A 40 -7.63 -10.73 3.02
N ALA A 41 -7.19 -11.57 2.09
CA ALA A 41 -7.37 -13.01 2.18
C ALA A 41 -6.44 -13.67 3.21
N ASN A 42 -5.16 -13.27 3.22
CA ASN A 42 -4.11 -14.08 3.86
C ASN A 42 -3.35 -13.35 4.97
N TYR A 43 -3.42 -12.01 5.04
CA TYR A 43 -2.59 -11.21 5.97
C TYR A 43 -3.40 -10.34 6.93
N GLY A 44 -4.65 -10.72 7.23
CA GLY A 44 -5.46 -10.02 8.23
C GLY A 44 -5.73 -8.55 7.90
N LYS A 45 -5.71 -8.21 6.61
CA LYS A 45 -5.81 -6.84 6.06
C LYS A 45 -4.58 -5.97 6.34
N PHE A 46 -3.46 -6.52 6.78
CA PHE A 46 -2.20 -5.79 6.91
C PHE A 46 -1.49 -5.67 5.57
N ILE A 47 -0.95 -4.49 5.30
CA ILE A 47 -0.25 -4.16 4.06
C ILE A 47 0.85 -3.14 4.36
N VAL A 48 1.94 -3.19 3.59
CA VAL A 48 2.99 -2.17 3.65
C VAL A 48 2.77 -1.15 2.54
N LEU A 49 2.70 0.12 2.92
CA LEU A 49 2.70 1.24 1.98
C LEU A 49 4.14 1.69 1.78
N LEU A 50 4.63 1.49 0.57
CA LEU A 50 5.98 1.84 0.13
C LEU A 50 5.93 3.19 -0.60
N ILE A 51 6.96 4.01 -0.42
CA ILE A 51 6.99 5.38 -0.98
C ILE A 51 7.96 5.43 -2.15
N GLN A 52 7.54 5.97 -3.30
CA GLN A 52 8.44 6.24 -4.42
C GLN A 52 9.39 7.40 -4.11
N LYS A 53 10.67 7.23 -4.44
CA LYS A 53 11.66 8.30 -4.45
C LYS A 53 11.32 9.36 -5.51
N ASN A 54 10.93 8.92 -6.70
CA ASN A 54 10.55 9.78 -7.81
C ASN A 54 9.11 9.48 -8.28
N PRO A 55 8.15 10.39 -8.07
CA PRO A 55 6.76 10.18 -8.45
C PRO A 55 6.52 10.14 -9.98
N LEU A 56 7.52 10.53 -10.79
CA LEU A 56 7.42 10.51 -12.25
C LEU A 56 7.62 9.10 -12.84
N ILE A 57 8.02 8.11 -12.02
CA ILE A 57 8.24 6.73 -12.46
C ILE A 57 6.91 5.95 -12.46
N ASP A 58 6.53 5.43 -13.63
CA ASP A 58 5.29 4.67 -13.83
C ASP A 58 5.34 3.25 -13.27
N VAL A 59 6.43 2.55 -13.53
CA VAL A 59 6.66 1.19 -13.05
C VAL A 59 7.88 1.22 -12.13
N PRO A 60 7.69 1.43 -10.82
CA PRO A 60 8.81 1.50 -9.88
C PRO A 60 9.47 0.14 -9.73
N THR A 61 10.79 0.13 -9.71
CA THR A 61 11.64 -0.99 -9.30
C THR A 61 11.93 -0.92 -7.80
N PRO A 62 12.46 -1.98 -7.16
CA PRO A 62 12.85 -1.93 -5.75
C PRO A 62 13.82 -0.77 -5.43
N GLU A 63 14.68 -0.40 -6.35
CA GLU A 63 15.64 0.70 -6.21
C GLU A 63 14.96 2.08 -6.20
N ASP A 64 13.78 2.20 -6.81
CA ASP A 64 12.99 3.45 -6.91
C ASP A 64 12.14 3.73 -5.67
N VAL A 65 12.19 2.84 -4.67
CA VAL A 65 11.41 2.93 -3.43
C VAL A 65 12.30 3.34 -2.27
N GLU A 66 11.76 4.15 -1.36
CA GLU A 66 12.40 4.47 -0.10
C GLU A 66 12.66 3.23 0.75
N GLU A 67 13.74 3.25 1.55
CA GLU A 67 14.09 2.17 2.47
C GLU A 67 13.05 1.98 3.58
N TYR A 68 12.35 3.07 3.94
CA TYR A 68 11.30 3.07 4.94
C TYR A 68 9.92 3.03 4.29
N GLY A 69 9.04 2.22 4.88
CA GLY A 69 7.63 2.15 4.52
C GLY A 69 6.73 2.43 5.71
N VAL A 70 5.43 2.19 5.52
CA VAL A 70 4.45 2.34 6.58
C VAL A 70 3.56 1.12 6.63
N LEU A 71 3.50 0.49 7.80
CA LEU A 71 2.52 -0.55 8.07
C LEU A 71 1.15 0.10 8.18
N ALA A 72 0.20 -0.44 7.43
CA ALA A 72 -1.18 0.00 7.44
C ALA A 72 -2.14 -1.20 7.46
N ARG A 73 -3.38 -0.93 7.84
CA ARG A 73 -4.47 -1.90 7.74
C ARG A 73 -5.49 -1.41 6.73
N LEU A 74 -5.86 -2.26 5.76
CA LEU A 74 -6.95 -1.98 4.84
C LEU A 74 -8.28 -1.98 5.60
N VAL A 75 -8.97 -0.85 5.55
CA VAL A 75 -10.25 -0.63 6.23
C VAL A 75 -11.40 -0.82 5.25
N MET A 76 -11.23 -0.35 4.01
CA MET A 76 -12.29 -0.33 3.01
C MET A 76 -11.70 -0.47 1.61
N LYS A 77 -12.38 -1.24 0.75
CA LYS A 77 -12.10 -1.40 -0.68
C LYS A 77 -13.43 -1.38 -1.44
N ILE A 78 -13.63 -0.37 -2.30
CA ILE A 78 -14.85 -0.21 -3.12
C ILE A 78 -14.45 -0.25 -4.59
N LYS A 79 -15.05 -1.16 -5.36
CA LYS A 79 -14.88 -1.18 -6.82
C LYS A 79 -15.63 0.00 -7.44
N LEU A 80 -14.94 0.77 -8.28
CA LEU A 80 -15.49 1.88 -9.04
C LEU A 80 -15.91 1.43 -10.46
N PRO A 81 -16.77 2.19 -11.17
CA PRO A 81 -17.23 1.83 -12.51
C PRO A 81 -16.12 1.79 -13.59
N ASN A 82 -14.97 2.43 -13.33
CA ASN A 82 -13.81 2.47 -14.21
C ASN A 82 -12.83 1.28 -14.00
N ASP A 83 -13.29 0.20 -13.36
CA ASP A 83 -12.50 -0.99 -12.98
C ASP A 83 -11.32 -0.70 -12.03
N THR A 84 -11.31 0.46 -11.37
CA THR A 84 -10.38 0.74 -10.27
C THR A 84 -11.04 0.51 -8.91
N TYR A 85 -10.25 0.60 -7.85
CA TYR A 85 -10.72 0.49 -6.47
C TYR A 85 -10.40 1.76 -5.67
N LYS A 86 -11.40 2.32 -5.02
CA LYS A 86 -11.21 3.32 -3.97
C LYS A 86 -10.95 2.59 -2.66
N VAL A 87 -9.77 2.82 -2.09
CA VAL A 87 -9.34 2.16 -0.86
C VAL A 87 -9.09 3.15 0.27
N LYS A 88 -9.31 2.68 1.51
CA LYS A 88 -8.97 3.41 2.74
C LYS A 88 -8.12 2.52 3.63
N PHE A 89 -7.04 3.09 4.14
CA PHE A 89 -6.14 2.47 5.10
C PHE A 89 -6.16 3.26 6.41
N ASN A 90 -5.97 2.54 7.51
CA ASN A 90 -5.56 3.13 8.78
C ASN A 90 -4.05 2.92 8.92
N VAL A 91 -3.30 4.01 9.06
CA VAL A 91 -1.83 3.99 9.07
C VAL A 91 -1.32 3.81 10.50
N ILE A 92 -0.50 2.78 10.73
CA ILE A 92 -0.16 2.30 12.08
C ILE A 92 1.21 2.83 12.52
N LYS A 93 2.27 2.45 11.80
CA LYS A 93 3.66 2.80 12.18
C LYS A 93 4.61 2.71 10.99
N ARG A 94 5.74 3.41 11.07
CA ARG A 94 6.86 3.25 10.12
C ARG A 94 7.48 1.86 10.29
N VAL A 95 7.85 1.24 9.17
CA VAL A 95 8.56 -0.04 9.10
C VAL A 95 9.78 0.05 8.21
#